data_AF-A1ZMZ3-F1
#
_entry.id   AF-A1ZMZ3-F1
#
_cell.length_a   1.000
_cell.length_b   1.000
_cell.length_c   1.000
_cell.angle_alpha   90.00
_cell.angle_beta   90.00
_cell.angle_gamma   90.00
#
_symmetry.space_group_name_H-M   'P 1'
#
loop_
_entity.id
_entity.type
_entity.pdbx_description
1 polymer ?
#
loop_
_entity_poly.entity_id
_entity_poly.type
_entity_poly.pdbx_seq_one_letter_code
_entity_poly.pdbx_strand_id
1 'polypeptide(L)'
;MQGNENYLAQKNTTKEKAQTYMLATEIWFLQQNIRETLEIIKFDADDLLEIYPYQLGIKCTVTVSQLYPRLRLLRKKIDNLMPDVQACTYLTKNAEQNRDIEVE
;
A
#
# COMPACT_ATOMS: atom_id res chain seq x y z
N MET A 1 -32.35 -17.08 -35.15
CA MET A 1 -31.04 -16.38 -35.12
C MET A 1 -30.54 -16.22 -33.67
N GLN A 2 -30.47 -17.29 -32.86
CA GLN A 2 -30.10 -17.22 -31.42
C GLN A 2 -28.61 -17.45 -31.11
N GLY A 3 -27.79 -17.78 -32.11
CA GLY A 3 -26.38 -18.14 -31.89
C GLY A 3 -25.42 -16.96 -31.66
N ASN A 4 -25.83 -15.73 -31.97
CA ASN A 4 -24.94 -14.56 -31.94
C ASN A 4 -24.93 -13.85 -30.57
N GLU A 5 -26.05 -13.90 -29.83
CA GLU A 5 -26.19 -13.28 -28.51
C GLU A 5 -25.38 -14.03 -27.43
N ASN A 6 -25.38 -15.37 -27.48
CA ASN A 6 -24.57 -16.19 -26.56
C ASN A 6 -23.05 -15.99 -26.75
N TYR A 7 -22.59 -15.76 -27.99
CA TYR A 7 -21.18 -15.54 -28.29
C TYR A 7 -20.69 -14.17 -27.82
N LEU A 8 -21.53 -13.14 -27.98
CA LEU A 8 -21.28 -11.81 -27.44
C LEU A 8 -21.31 -11.80 -25.91
N ALA A 9 -22.25 -12.51 -25.30
CA ALA A 9 -22.35 -12.66 -23.84
C ALA A 9 -21.11 -13.34 -23.25
N GLN A 10 -20.61 -14.43 -23.86
CA GLN A 10 -19.36 -15.09 -23.44
C GLN A 10 -18.12 -14.20 -23.58
N LYS A 11 -18.03 -13.42 -24.66
CA LYS A 11 -16.90 -12.50 -24.88
C LYS A 11 -16.89 -11.36 -23.88
N ASN A 12 -18.06 -10.86 -23.48
CA ASN A 12 -18.18 -9.81 -22.47
C ASN A 12 -17.83 -10.33 -21.07
N THR A 13 -18.35 -11.49 -20.66
CA THR A 13 -17.99 -12.12 -19.37
C THR A 13 -16.49 -12.45 -19.27
N THR A 14 -15.86 -12.85 -20.38
CA THR A 14 -14.41 -13.13 -20.39
C THR A 14 -13.58 -11.86 -20.20
N LYS A 15 -14.03 -10.72 -20.77
CA LYS A 15 -13.37 -9.42 -20.61
C LYS A 15 -13.52 -8.87 -19.20
N GLU A 16 -14.72 -8.95 -18.62
CA GLU A 16 -14.99 -8.52 -17.24
C GLU A 16 -14.16 -9.33 -16.24
N LYS A 17 -14.11 -10.66 -16.37
CA LYS A 17 -13.24 -11.51 -15.55
C LYS A 17 -11.77 -11.11 -15.66
N ALA A 18 -11.28 -10.88 -16.88
CA ALA A 18 -9.89 -10.45 -17.09
C ALA A 18 -9.60 -9.10 -16.41
N GLN A 19 -10.53 -8.14 -16.48
CA GLN A 19 -10.41 -6.85 -15.79
C GLN A 19 -10.37 -7.01 -14.28
N THR A 20 -11.23 -7.85 -13.71
CA THR A 20 -11.24 -8.15 -12.26
C THR A 20 -9.93 -8.80 -11.82
N TYR A 21 -9.38 -9.73 -12.60
CA TYR A 21 -8.06 -10.33 -12.29
C TYR A 21 -6.93 -9.31 -12.36
N MET A 22 -6.93 -8.40 -13.34
CA MET A 22 -5.93 -7.33 -13.42
C MET A 22 -6.01 -6.40 -12.21
N LEU A 23 -7.22 -5.98 -11.83
CA LEU A 23 -7.45 -5.12 -10.66
C LEU A 23 -7.00 -5.80 -9.36
N ALA A 24 -7.32 -7.09 -9.17
CA ALA A 24 -6.88 -7.85 -8.00
C ALA A 24 -5.35 -7.99 -7.94
N THR A 25 -4.70 -8.14 -9.10
CA THR A 25 -3.23 -8.22 -9.19
C THR A 25 -2.58 -6.89 -8.84
N GLU A 26 -3.15 -5.77 -9.30
CA GLU A 26 -2.67 -4.43 -8.99
C GLU A 26 -2.78 -4.11 -7.50
N ILE A 27 -3.93 -4.43 -6.89
CA ILE A 27 -4.14 -4.30 -5.43
C ILE A 27 -3.11 -5.14 -4.67
N TRP A 28 -2.92 -6.40 -5.07
CA TRP A 28 -1.95 -7.29 -4.42
C TRP A 28 -0.52 -6.74 -4.50
N PHE A 29 -0.11 -6.22 -5.66
CA PHE A 29 1.21 -5.63 -5.84
C PHE A 29 1.43 -4.41 -4.95
N LEU A 30 0.44 -3.50 -4.89
CA LEU A 30 0.49 -2.35 -3.99
C LEU A 30 0.59 -2.78 -2.52
N GLN A 31 -0.17 -3.80 -2.11
CA GLN A 31 -0.11 -4.33 -0.75
C GLN A 31 1.27 -4.90 -0.40
N GLN A 32 1.94 -5.60 -1.32
CA GLN A 32 3.31 -6.09 -1.09
C GLN A 32 4.30 -4.93 -0.95
N ASN A 33 4.25 -3.93 -1.84
CA ASN A 33 5.14 -2.77 -1.77
C ASN A 33 4.95 -1.99 -0.46
N ILE A 34 3.69 -1.81 -0.04
CA ILE A 34 3.37 -1.16 1.24
C ILE A 34 3.97 -1.95 2.40
N ARG A 35 3.81 -3.28 2.41
CA ARG A 35 4.33 -4.15 3.45
C ARG A 35 5.86 -4.08 3.55
N GLU A 36 6.55 -4.25 2.43
CA GLU A 36 8.02 -4.18 2.39
C GLU A 36 8.53 -2.82 2.89
N THR A 37 7.87 -1.74 2.47
CA THR A 37 8.23 -0.38 2.92
C THR A 37 8.01 -0.19 4.41
N LEU A 38 6.91 -0.73 4.97
CA LEU A 38 6.64 -0.70 6.41
C LEU A 38 7.66 -1.52 7.21
N GLU A 39 8.12 -2.66 6.69
CA GLU A 39 9.17 -3.46 7.32
C GLU A 39 10.50 -2.69 7.39
N ILE A 40 10.87 -1.98 6.31
CA ILE A 40 12.05 -1.09 6.30
C ILE A 40 11.90 0.06 7.30
N ILE A 41 10.73 0.72 7.32
CA ILE A 41 10.43 1.82 8.24
C ILE A 41 10.52 1.34 9.70
N LYS A 42 10.00 0.14 10.00
CA LYS A 42 10.07 -0.46 11.33
C LYS A 42 11.52 -0.69 11.74
N PHE A 43 12.33 -1.30 10.87
CA PHE A 43 13.74 -1.55 11.14
C PHE A 43 14.49 -0.24 11.42
N ASP A 44 14.31 0.79 10.58
CA ASP A 44 14.93 2.11 10.79
C ASP A 44 14.47 2.77 12.10
N ALA A 45 13.21 2.56 12.51
CA ALA A 45 12.68 3.10 13.75
C ALA A 45 13.27 2.39 14.98
N ASP A 46 13.43 1.07 14.92
CA ASP A 46 14.08 0.27 15.97
C ASP A 46 15.55 0.72 16.15
N ASP A 47 16.29 0.92 15.05
CA ASP A 47 17.66 1.48 15.05
C ASP A 47 17.72 2.87 15.71
N LEU A 48 16.68 3.69 15.53
CA LEU A 48 16.61 5.03 16.15
C LEU A 48 16.35 4.96 17.65
N LEU A 49 15.55 4.00 18.09
CA LEU A 49 15.26 3.76 19.50
C LEU A 49 16.51 3.25 20.24
N GLU A 50 17.41 2.51 19.57
CA GLU A 50 18.70 2.13 20.15
C GLU A 50 19.61 3.34 20.42
N ILE A 51 19.57 4.36 19.55
CA ILE A 51 20.36 5.58 19.71
C ILE A 51 19.77 6.50 20.79
N TYR A 52 18.47 6.37 21.09
CA TYR A 52 17.82 7.16 22.12
C TYR A 52 18.13 6.54 23.50
N PRO A 53 18.96 7.18 24.35
CA PRO A 53 19.27 6.61 25.65
C PRO A 53 17.99 6.49 26.47
N TYR A 54 17.66 5.27 26.92
CA TYR A 54 16.55 4.96 27.82
C TYR A 54 16.60 5.74 29.15
N GLN A 55 17.73 6.36 29.46
CA GLN A 55 17.92 7.19 30.64
C GLN A 55 17.59 8.65 30.32
N LEU A 56 16.67 9.23 31.10
CA LEU A 56 16.24 10.64 31.13
C LEU A 56 17.39 11.62 31.49
N GLY A 57 18.54 11.48 30.84
CA GLY A 57 19.69 12.36 30.98
C GLY A 57 19.63 13.54 29.99
N ILE A 58 20.41 14.57 30.31
CA ILE A 58 20.56 15.81 29.52
C ILE A 58 20.76 15.44 28.05
N LYS A 59 19.86 15.92 27.17
CA LYS A 59 19.93 15.72 25.72
C LYS A 59 21.32 16.11 25.22
N CYS A 60 22.16 15.12 24.93
CA CYS A 60 23.47 15.36 24.35
C CYS A 60 23.29 15.91 22.93
N THR A 61 23.91 17.05 22.62
CA THR A 61 23.85 17.68 21.30
C THR A 61 24.31 16.73 20.18
N VAL A 62 25.20 15.78 20.50
CA VAL A 62 25.65 14.70 19.62
C VAL A 62 24.53 13.71 19.29
N THR A 63 23.71 13.32 20.27
CA THR A 63 22.56 12.43 20.04
C THR A 63 21.50 13.11 19.18
N VAL A 64 21.24 14.40 19.42
CA VAL A 64 20.29 15.18 18.60
C VAL A 64 20.77 15.34 17.17
N SER A 65 22.07 15.61 16.95
CA SER A 65 22.64 15.77 15.61
C SER A 65 22.64 14.46 14.80
N GLN A 66 22.70 13.30 15.47
CA GLN A 66 22.59 11.98 14.84
C GLN A 66 21.14 11.58 14.56
N LEU A 67 20.21 11.85 15.49
CA LEU A 67 18.80 11.46 15.36
C LEU A 67 18.04 12.29 14.33
N TYR A 68 18.28 13.60 14.28
CA TYR A 68 17.54 14.52 13.40
C TYR A 68 17.56 14.15 11.90
N PRO A 69 18.72 13.90 11.25
CA PRO A 69 18.74 13.54 9.85
C PRO A 69 18.04 12.20 9.59
N ARG A 70 18.17 11.23 10.49
CA ARG A 70 17.54 9.91 10.35
C ARG A 70 16.02 9.98 10.52
N LEU A 71 15.52 10.76 11.49
CA LEU A 71 14.08 11.04 11.64
C LEU A 71 13.50 11.74 10.41
N ARG A 72 14.26 12.66 9.80
CA ARG A 72 13.85 13.32 8.54
C ARG A 72 13.77 12.33 7.38
N LEU A 73 14.71 11.38 7.29
CA LEU A 73 14.67 10.31 6.29
C LEU A 73 13.47 9.38 6.51
N LEU A 74 13.22 8.98 7.77
CA LEU A 74 12.06 8.15 8.12
C LEU A 74 10.75 8.84 7.74
N ARG A 75 10.61 10.13 8.06
CA ARG A 75 9.46 10.93 7.66
C ARG A 75 9.28 10.96 6.14
N LYS A 76 10.36 11.15 5.38
CA LYS A 76 10.31 11.12 3.91
C LYS A 76 9.85 9.75 3.38
N LYS A 77 10.29 8.65 4.00
CA LYS A 77 9.83 7.29 3.63
C LYS A 77 8.34 7.12 3.88
N ILE A 78 7.82 7.62 5.00
CA ILE A 78 6.39 7.62 5.31
C ILE A 78 5.61 8.48 4.31
N ASP A 79 6.08 9.70 4.04
CA ASP A 79 5.45 10.61 3.07
C ASP A 79 5.39 9.97 1.67
N ASN A 80 6.41 9.21 1.27
CA ASN A 80 6.44 8.47 0.00
C ASN A 80 5.53 7.24 -0.01
N LEU A 81 5.25 6.63 1.15
CA LEU A 81 4.35 5.46 1.27
C LEU A 81 2.87 5.87 1.18
N MET A 82 2.53 7.09 1.59
CA MET A 82 1.14 7.56 1.64
C MET A 82 0.39 7.48 0.30
N PRO A 83 0.97 7.87 -0.85
CA PRO A 83 0.33 7.70 -2.15
C PRO A 83 -0.05 6.25 -2.47
N ASP A 84 0.82 5.29 -2.17
CA ASP A 84 0.56 3.86 -2.44
C ASP A 84 -0.60 3.35 -1.58
N VAL A 85 -0.65 3.75 -0.30
CA VAL A 85 -1.75 3.42 0.61
C VAL A 85 -3.08 4.02 0.12
N GLN A 86 -3.06 5.27 -0.35
CA GLN A 86 -4.24 5.93 -0.91
C GLN A 86 -4.72 5.24 -2.18
N ALA A 87 -3.81 4.91 -3.10
CA ALA A 87 -4.11 4.18 -4.33
C ALA A 87 -4.71 2.80 -4.02
N CYS A 88 -4.09 2.05 -3.11
CA CYS A 88 -4.60 0.74 -2.69
C CYS A 88 -6.00 0.85 -2.07
N THR A 89 -6.25 1.85 -1.21
CA THR A 89 -7.55 2.06 -0.57
C THR A 89 -8.64 2.40 -1.59
N TYR A 90 -8.32 3.28 -2.56
CA TYR A 90 -9.23 3.65 -3.64
C TYR A 90 -9.60 2.45 -4.51
N LEU A 91 -8.61 1.65 -4.93
CA LEU A 91 -8.83 0.48 -5.76
C LEU A 91 -9.65 -0.60 -5.04
N THR A 92 -9.36 -0.86 -3.76
CA THR A 92 -10.15 -1.81 -2.95
C THR A 92 -11.61 -1.36 -2.83
N LYS A 93 -11.86 -0.08 -2.53
CA LYS A 93 -13.22 0.45 -2.41
C LYS A 93 -14.00 0.32 -3.72
N ASN A 94 -13.36 0.60 -4.86
CA ASN A 94 -13.99 0.43 -6.16
C ASN A 94 -14.28 -1.05 -6.48
N ALA A 95 -13.39 -1.95 -6.08
CA ALA A 95 -13.58 -3.38 -6.26
C ALA A 95 -14.77 -3.91 -5.42
N GLU A 96 -14.96 -3.39 -4.21
CA GLU A 96 -16.10 -3.72 -3.34
C GLU A 96 -17.42 -3.21 -3.92
N GLN A 97 -17.47 -1.96 -4.36
CA GLN A 97 -18.68 -1.36 -4.96
C GLN A 97 -19.13 -2.09 -6.24
N ASN A 98 -18.19 -2.60 -7.04
CA ASN A 98 -18.51 -3.38 -8.24
C ASN A 98 -19.05 -4.78 -7.92
N ARG A 99 -18.73 -5.37 -6.75
CA ARG A 99 -19.29 -6.66 -6.33
C ARG A 99 -20.75 -6.54 -5.91
N ASP A 100 -21.14 -5.42 -5.29
CA ASP A 100 -22.51 -5.21 -4.82
C ASP A 100 -23.52 -5.04 -5.98
N ILE A 101 -23.04 -4.73 -7.19
CA ILE A 101 -23.87 -4.56 -8.40
C ILE A 101 -24.14 -5.91 -9.11
N GLU A 102 -23.33 -6.95 -8.89
CA GLU A 102 -23.46 -8.25 -9.55
C GLU A 102 -24.37 -9.27 -8.81
N VAL A 103 -24.96 -8.90 -7.66
CA VAL A 103 -25.72 -9.81 -6.78
C VAL A 103 -27.25 -9.57 -6.76
N GLU A 104 -27.78 -8.60 -7.52
CA GLU A 104 -29.24 -8.40 -7.74
C GLU A 104 -29.73 -9.01 -9.07
#